data_AF-A0A2J8LTY1-F1
#
_entry.id   AF-A0A2J8LTY1-F1
#
_cell.length_a   1.000
_cell.length_b   1.000
_cell.length_c   1.000
_cell.angle_alpha   90.00
_cell.angle_beta   90.00
_cell.angle_gamma   90.00
#
_symmetry.space_group_name_H-M   'P 1'
#
loop_
_entity.id
_entity.type
_entity.pdbx_description
1 polymer ?
#
loop_
_entity_poly.entity_id
_entity_poly.type
_entity_poly.pdbx_seq_one_letter_code
_entity_poly.pdbx_strand_id
1 'polypeptide(L)' 'MDAEREALQSTAYSEVQTFCQKHGLMFEVVDLRWGIRNIEATDHLTTELCLEEVDRCWKTSIGPAFVEKCADPCPGQ' A
#
# COMPACT_ATOMS: atom_id res chain seq x y z
N MET A 1 3.18 1.45 -13.50
CA MET A 1 2.19 1.61 -12.41
C MET A 1 1.06 0.58 -12.44
N ASP A 2 0.30 0.45 -13.53
CA ASP A 2 -0.91 -0.40 -13.53
C ASP A 2 -0.61 -1.89 -13.48
N ALA A 3 0.45 -2.36 -14.17
CA ALA A 3 0.79 -3.78 -14.22
C ALA A 3 1.20 -4.37 -12.85
N GLU A 4 2.05 -3.68 -12.09
CA GLU A 4 2.44 -4.13 -10.74
C GLU A 4 1.24 -4.12 -9.79
N ARG A 5 0.45 -3.05 -9.86
CA ARG A 5 -0.78 -2.92 -9.07
C ARG A 5 -1.79 -4.02 -9.41
N GLU A 6 -1.94 -4.35 -10.68
CA GLU A 6 -2.81 -5.42 -11.15
C GLU A 6 -2.30 -6.79 -10.71
N ALA A 7 -0.98 -7.03 -10.75
CA ALA A 7 -0.38 -8.25 -10.23
C ALA A 7 -0.63 -8.42 -8.72
N LEU A 8 -0.47 -7.33 -7.94
CA LEU A 8 -0.78 -7.33 -6.51
C LEU A 8 -2.27 -7.64 -6.25
N GLN A 9 -3.18 -6.97 -6.97
CA GLN A 9 -4.62 -7.17 -6.79
C GLN A 9 -5.10 -8.57 -7.23
N SER A 10 -4.66 -9.03 -8.40
CA SER A 10 -5.13 -10.29 -8.99
C SER A 10 -4.57 -11.52 -8.27
N THR A 11 -3.37 -11.42 -7.70
CA THR A 11 -2.64 -12.57 -7.15
C THR A 11 -2.40 -12.40 -5.66
N ALA A 12 -1.52 -11.48 -5.27
CA ALA A 12 -1.00 -11.40 -3.90
C ALA A 12 -2.10 -11.07 -2.87
N TYR A 13 -2.94 -10.07 -3.14
CA TYR A 13 -3.99 -9.64 -2.23
C TYR A 13 -5.06 -10.72 -2.03
N SER A 14 -5.41 -11.46 -3.09
CA SER A 14 -6.37 -12.55 -3.01
C SER A 14 -5.87 -13.70 -2.11
N GLU A 15 -4.60 -14.06 -2.25
CA GLU A 15 -3.97 -15.10 -1.42
C GLU A 15 -3.87 -14.68 0.05
N VAL A 16 -3.40 -13.46 0.31
CA VAL A 16 -3.28 -12.92 1.68
C VAL A 16 -4.65 -12.76 2.34
N GLN A 17 -5.66 -12.27 1.60
CA GLN A 17 -7.02 -12.17 2.09
C GLN A 17 -7.57 -13.53 2.50
N THR A 18 -7.38 -14.56 1.67
CA THR A 18 -7.81 -15.93 1.96
C THR A 18 -7.11 -16.47 3.21
N PHE A 19 -5.81 -16.20 3.37
CA PHE A 19 -5.05 -16.58 4.57
C PHE A 19 -5.62 -15.89 5.82
N CYS A 20 -5.78 -14.57 5.80
CA CYS A 20 -6.32 -13.81 6.92
C CYS A 20 -7.72 -14.31 7.33
N GLN A 21 -8.62 -14.54 6.35
CA GLN A 21 -9.96 -15.06 6.61
C GLN A 21 -9.95 -16.42 7.32
N LYS A 22 -9.07 -17.35 6.91
CA LYS A 22 -8.91 -18.67 7.57
C LYS A 22 -8.49 -18.55 9.03
N HIS A 23 -7.77 -17.48 9.38
CA HIS A 23 -7.30 -17.21 10.73
C HIS A 23 -8.20 -16.25 11.52
N GLY A 24 -9.35 -15.85 10.97
CA GLY A 24 -10.27 -14.89 11.62
C GLY A 24 -9.70 -13.46 11.68
N LEU A 25 -8.75 -13.14 10.82
CA LEU A 25 -8.10 -11.83 10.72
C LEU A 25 -8.72 -11.01 9.59
N MET A 26 -8.75 -9.70 9.78
CA MET A 26 -9.13 -8.74 8.74
C MET A 26 -7.88 -8.36 7.92
N PHE A 27 -8.02 -8.34 6.60
CA PHE A 27 -6.99 -7.86 5.67
C PHE A 27 -7.45 -6.54 5.06
N GLU A 28 -6.64 -5.49 5.21
CA GLU A 28 -6.89 -4.17 4.65
C GLU A 28 -5.73 -3.74 3.75
N VAL A 29 -6.06 -3.13 2.61
CA VAL A 29 -5.09 -2.57 1.67
C VAL A 29 -5.25 -1.06 1.68
N VAL A 30 -4.15 -0.34 1.94
CA VAL A 30 -4.10 1.12 1.94
C VAL A 30 -3.24 1.58 0.78
N ASP A 31 -3.81 2.32 -0.17
CA ASP A 31 -3.07 2.95 -1.25
C ASP A 31 -2.76 4.41 -0.91
N LEU A 32 -1.50 4.67 -0.57
CA LEU A 32 -1.02 6.00 -0.19
C LEU A 32 -1.10 7.04 -1.32
N ARG A 33 -1.36 6.62 -2.56
CA ARG A 33 -1.53 7.53 -3.71
C ARG A 33 -2.98 7.97 -3.92
N TRP A 34 -3.94 7.34 -3.25
CA TRP A 34 -5.36 7.68 -3.39
C TRP A 34 -5.76 8.70 -2.33
N GLY A 35 -5.99 9.95 -2.75
CA GLY A 35 -6.52 11.02 -1.87
C GLY A 35 -5.68 12.29 -1.81
N ILE A 36 -4.47 12.28 -2.38
CA ILE A 36 -3.69 13.50 -2.58
C ILE A 36 -4.23 14.20 -3.83
N ARG A 37 -5.04 15.25 -3.63
CA ARG A 37 -5.47 16.13 -4.71
C ARG A 37 -4.22 16.69 -5.38
N ASN A 38 -4.16 16.56 -6.70
CA ASN A 38 -3.05 16.80 -7.61
C ASN A 38 -2.56 18.28 -7.68
N ILE A 39 -2.69 19.06 -6.61
CA ILE A 39 -2.51 20.51 -6.61
C ILE A 39 -1.33 20.97 -5.75
N GLU A 40 -0.82 20.18 -4.80
CA GLU A 40 0.35 20.60 -4.00
C GLU A 40 1.29 19.43 -3.73
N ALA A 41 1.87 18.88 -4.80
CA ALA A 41 3.08 18.06 -4.74
C ALA A 41 4.28 18.96 -4.40
N THR A 42 4.34 19.44 -3.15
CA THR A 42 5.64 19.75 -2.57
C THR A 42 6.13 18.41 -2.03
N ASP A 43 7.13 17.81 -2.68
CA ASP A 43 7.61 16.43 -2.42
C ASP A 43 7.78 16.08 -0.92
N HIS A 44 8.08 17.08 -0.09
CA HIS A 44 8.17 16.94 1.35
C HIS A 44 6.83 16.66 2.06
N LEU A 45 5.76 17.38 1.71
CA LEU A 45 4.44 17.24 2.36
C LEU A 45 3.81 15.87 2.03
N THR A 46 4.03 15.39 0.81
CA THR A 46 3.55 14.06 0.38
C THR A 46 4.23 12.94 1.14
N THR A 47 5.53 13.08 1.43
CA THR A 47 6.30 12.06 2.16
C THR A 47 5.88 11.99 3.63
N GLU A 48 5.68 13.13 4.28
CA GLU A 48 5.25 13.18 5.69
C GLU A 48 3.88 12.51 5.88
N LEU A 49 2.91 12.83 5.02
CA LEU A 49 1.58 12.19 5.03
C LEU A 49 1.66 10.67 4.80
N CYS A 50 2.54 10.20 3.91
CA CYS A 50 2.76 8.76 3.72
C CYS A 50 3.33 8.10 4.98
N LEU A 51 4.25 8.76 5.70
CA LEU A 51 4.84 8.23 6.92
C LEU A 51 3.85 8.21 8.09
N GLU A 52 3.01 9.24 8.22
CA GLU A 52 1.91 9.25 9.19
C GLU A 52 0.93 8.10 8.94
N GLU A 53 0.64 7.78 7.67
CA GLU A 53 -0.22 6.64 7.34
C GLU A 53 0.40 5.32 7.73
N VAL A 54 1.69 5.14 7.47
CA VAL A 54 2.42 3.93 7.86
C VAL A 54 2.42 3.75 9.38
N ASP A 55 2.66 4.83 10.14
CA ASP A 55 2.59 4.81 11.60
C ASP A 55 1.19 4.48 12.12
N ARG A 56 0.14 5.03 11.49
CA ARG A 56 -1.24 4.68 11.79
C ARG A 56 -1.52 3.19 11.54
N CYS A 57 -1.13 2.65 10.39
CA CYS A 57 -1.26 1.23 10.07
C CYS A 57 -0.54 0.34 11.09
N TRP A 58 0.64 0.75 11.57
CA TRP A 58 1.33 0.03 12.64
C TRP A 58 0.58 0.04 13.97
N LYS A 59 -0.03 1.17 14.34
CA LYS A 59 -0.75 1.29 15.61
C LYS A 59 -2.09 0.56 15.62
N THR A 60 -2.75 0.42 14.47
CA THR A 60 -4.07 -0.22 14.36
C THR A 60 -4.00 -1.69 13.97
N SER A 61 -2.89 -2.14 13.37
CA SER A 61 -2.75 -3.54 12.97
C SER A 61 -2.61 -4.46 14.19
N ILE A 62 -3.41 -5.53 14.19
CA ILE A 62 -3.31 -6.63 15.16
C ILE A 62 -2.10 -7.54 14.87
N GLY A 63 -1.57 -7.49 13.65
CA GLY A 63 -0.52 -8.37 13.15
C GLY A 63 0.57 -7.62 12.36
N PRO A 64 1.35 -8.33 11.50
CA PRO A 64 2.42 -7.70 10.73
C PRO A 64 1.84 -6.67 9.74
N ALA A 65 2.46 -5.49 9.67
CA ALA A 65 2.17 -4.51 8.63
C ALA A 65 3.29 -4.54 7.59
N PHE A 66 2.89 -4.61 6.32
CA PHE A 66 3.80 -4.65 5.18
C PHE A 66 3.71 -3.33 4.42
N VAL A 67 4.85 -2.81 3.97
CA VAL A 67 4.93 -1.60 3.17
C VAL A 67 5.62 -1.95 1.86
N GLU A 68 4.95 -1.66 0.74
CA GLU A 68 5.49 -1.86 -0.59
C GLU A 68 5.57 -0.52 -1.33
N LYS A 69 6.74 -0.24 -1.91
CA LYS A 69 6.94 0.88 -2.81
C LYS A 69 6.88 0.37 -4.25
N CYS A 70 5.73 0.52 -4.91
CA CYS A 70 5.65 0.31 -6.36
C CYS A 70 6.27 1.52 -7.06
N ALA A 71 7.44 1.32 -7.68
CA ALA A 71 8.11 2.31 -8.53
C ALA A 71 8.06 1.83 -9.98
N ASP A 72 7.92 2.74 -10.94
CA ASP A 72 7.93 2.33 -12.34
C ASP A 72 9.25 1.60 -12.68
N PRO A 73 9.20 0.48 -13.43
CA PRO A 73 10.40 -0.09 -13.99
C PRO A 73 11.04 0.97 -14.89
N CYS A 74 12.28 1.35 -14.59
CA CYS A 74 13.06 2.21 -15.48
C CYS A 74 13.10 1.55 -16.87
N PRO A 75 12.64 2.22 -17.94
CA PRO A 75 12.82 1.68 -19.28
C PRO A 75 14.30 1.77 -19.64
N GLY A 76 15.02 0.67 -19.44
CA GLY A 76 16.43 0.54 -19.80
C GLY A 76 17.32 0.08 -18.65
N GLN A 77 17.33 -1.24 -18.42
CA GLN A 77 18.54 -1.96 -18.01
C GLN A 77 18.55 -3.33 -18.69
#